data_AF-A0A6J6JGM4-F1
#
_entry.id   AF-A0A6J6JGM4-F1
#
_cell.length_a   1.000
_cell.length_b   1.000
_cell.length_c   1.000
_cell.angle_alpha   90.00
_cell.angle_beta   90.00
_cell.angle_gamma   90.00
#
_symmetry.space_group_name_H-M   'P 1'
#
loop_
_entity.id
_entity.type
_entity.pdbx_description
1 polymer ?
#
loop_
_entity_poly.entity_id
_entity_poly.type
_entity_poly.pdbx_seq_one_letter_code
_entity_poly.pdbx_strand_id
1 'polypeptide(L)'
;MTESLVEQLGLLGVFIAGAVPWLEAVVVIPVGILLGLPVVWTVVLALAGNVATIVLFAAGSERILSALARRREKQGKPPQDDSRTARAKRIFVRYGDVGMAVVGPLLIGTQFAAAIAVSLGVSVWRASVVQSLGALAWGMLAGLGPALYVTYSSLPSSR
;
A
#
# COMPACT_ATOMS: atom_id res chain seq x y z
N MET A 1 15.11 3.16 -30.33
CA MET A 1 15.79 3.88 -29.21
C MET A 1 14.82 4.80 -28.48
N THR A 2 14.02 5.59 -29.19
CA THR A 2 12.98 6.45 -28.60
C THR A 2 11.88 5.64 -27.92
N GLU A 3 11.37 4.57 -28.55
CA GLU A 3 10.33 3.72 -27.97
C GLU A 3 10.76 3.04 -26.66
N SER A 4 11.97 2.46 -26.62
CA SER A 4 12.52 1.84 -25.41
C SER A 4 12.72 2.85 -24.26
N LEU A 5 13.05 4.10 -24.58
CA LEU A 5 13.19 5.15 -23.57
C LEU A 5 11.82 5.54 -23.00
N VAL A 6 10.80 5.67 -23.86
CA VAL A 6 9.44 5.98 -23.44
C VAL A 6 8.89 4.88 -22.53
N GLU A 7 9.12 3.61 -22.87
CA GLU A 7 8.73 2.48 -22.03
C GLU A 7 9.40 2.53 -20.65
N GLN A 8 10.72 2.74 -20.61
CA GLN A 8 11.47 2.86 -19.35
C GLN A 8 10.97 4.02 -18.47
N LEU A 9 10.69 5.18 -19.08
CA LEU A 9 10.13 6.33 -18.38
C LEU A 9 8.70 6.05 -17.89
N GLY A 10 7.89 5.32 -18.67
CA GLY A 10 6.56 4.88 -18.26
C GLY A 10 6.61 3.94 -17.07
N LEU A 11 7.52 2.97 -17.07
CA LEU A 11 7.76 2.04 -15.96
C LEU A 11 8.26 2.75 -14.69
N LEU A 12 9.17 3.72 -14.84
CA LEU A 12 9.58 4.58 -13.73
C LEU A 12 8.39 5.39 -13.20
N GLY A 13 7.55 5.91 -14.08
CA GLY A 13 6.32 6.59 -13.74
C GLY A 13 5.36 5.70 -12.94
N VAL A 14 5.22 4.43 -13.32
CA VAL A 14 4.42 3.43 -12.59
C VAL A 14 4.96 3.18 -11.19
N PHE A 15 6.28 3.06 -11.03
CA PHE A 15 6.90 2.93 -9.71
C PHE A 15 6.61 4.14 -8.82
N ILE A 16 6.82 5.35 -9.36
CA ILE A 16 6.57 6.60 -8.63
C ILE A 16 5.09 6.73 -8.29
N ALA A 17 4.19 6.48 -9.25
CA ALA A 17 2.75 6.53 -9.04
C ALA A 17 2.31 5.54 -7.96
N GLY A 18 2.80 4.29 -8.01
CA GLY A 18 2.49 3.28 -6.99
C GLY A 18 3.02 3.67 -5.59
N ALA A 19 4.08 4.46 -5.53
CA ALA A 19 4.61 5.01 -4.28
C ALA A 19 3.82 6.22 -3.76
N VAL A 20 2.95 6.86 -4.55
CA VAL A 20 2.16 7.99 -4.08
C VAL A 20 0.95 7.47 -3.29
N PRO A 21 0.78 7.88 -2.00
CA PRO A 21 -0.42 7.54 -1.24
C PRO A 21 -1.68 7.99 -1.99
N TRP A 22 -2.76 7.20 -1.94
CA TRP A 22 -4.00 7.35 -2.73
C TRP A 22 -3.89 6.95 -4.20
N LEU A 23 -2.70 6.93 -4.80
CA LEU A 23 -2.44 6.27 -6.07
C LEU A 23 -2.01 4.83 -5.81
N GLU A 24 -2.94 4.08 -5.22
CA GLU A 24 -2.70 2.71 -4.82
C GLU A 24 -2.48 1.80 -6.02
N ALA A 25 -1.81 0.65 -5.80
CA ALA A 25 -1.57 -0.35 -6.83
C ALA A 25 -2.85 -0.80 -7.56
N VAL A 26 -4.01 -0.79 -6.86
CA VAL A 26 -5.33 -1.07 -7.44
C VAL A 26 -5.73 -0.11 -8.58
N VAL A 27 -5.21 1.11 -8.58
CA VAL A 27 -5.45 2.13 -9.63
C VAL A 27 -4.30 2.15 -10.63
N VAL A 28 -3.06 2.13 -10.14
CA VAL A 28 -1.86 2.31 -10.98
C VAL A 28 -1.68 1.14 -11.96
N ILE A 29 -1.93 -0.10 -11.52
CA ILE A 29 -1.77 -1.29 -12.36
C ILE A 29 -2.71 -1.28 -13.56
N PRO A 30 -4.05 -1.18 -13.41
CA PRO A 30 -4.94 -1.18 -14.56
C PRO A 30 -4.65 -0.02 -15.52
N VAL A 31 -4.35 1.17 -14.99
CA VAL A 31 -4.00 2.33 -15.83
C VAL A 31 -2.72 2.06 -16.64
N GLY A 32 -1.66 1.58 -16.01
CA GLY A 32 -0.40 1.28 -16.71
C GLY A 32 -0.57 0.23 -17.81
N ILE A 33 -1.34 -0.83 -17.55
CA ILE A 33 -1.63 -1.87 -18.55
C ILE A 33 -2.43 -1.29 -19.72
N LEU A 34 -3.46 -0.47 -19.45
CA LEU A 34 -4.28 0.14 -20.49
C LEU A 34 -3.50 1.17 -21.33
N LEU A 35 -2.45 1.77 -20.78
CA LEU A 35 -1.51 2.62 -21.50
C LEU A 35 -0.49 1.82 -22.35
N GLY A 36 -0.62 0.49 -22.39
CA GLY A 36 0.22 -0.38 -23.21
C GLY A 36 1.56 -0.75 -22.57
N LEU A 37 1.74 -0.50 -21.27
CA LEU A 37 2.98 -0.91 -20.59
C LEU A 37 3.01 -2.44 -20.38
N PRO A 38 4.22 -3.05 -20.34
CA PRO A 38 4.35 -4.48 -20.10
C PRO A 38 3.69 -4.90 -18.79
N VAL A 39 2.78 -5.88 -18.87
CA VAL A 39 1.92 -6.28 -17.74
C VAL A 39 2.74 -6.67 -16.50
N VAL A 40 3.73 -7.54 -16.68
CA VAL A 40 4.56 -8.05 -15.57
C VAL A 40 5.31 -6.92 -14.87
N TRP A 41 5.98 -6.05 -15.63
CA TRP A 41 6.76 -4.95 -15.06
C TRP A 41 5.89 -3.88 -14.43
N THR A 42 4.72 -3.60 -15.01
CA THR A 42 3.74 -2.67 -14.45
C THR A 42 3.28 -3.13 -13.07
N VAL A 43 2.91 -4.41 -12.94
CA VAL A 43 2.48 -5.00 -11.66
C VAL A 43 3.59 -4.95 -10.63
N VAL A 44 4.80 -5.42 -10.99
CA VAL A 44 5.95 -5.48 -10.08
C VAL A 44 6.33 -4.08 -9.57
N LEU A 45 6.45 -3.10 -10.46
CA LEU A 45 6.89 -1.76 -10.09
C LEU A 45 5.83 -0.97 -9.32
N ALA A 46 4.55 -1.10 -9.69
CA ALA A 46 3.46 -0.48 -8.94
C ALA A 46 3.41 -1.02 -7.50
N LEU A 47 3.48 -2.34 -7.33
CA LEU A 47 3.50 -2.97 -6.01
C LEU A 47 4.77 -2.62 -5.24
N ALA A 48 5.95 -2.60 -5.87
CA ALA A 48 7.19 -2.25 -5.20
C ALA A 48 7.15 -0.83 -4.64
N GLY A 49 6.68 0.16 -5.42
CA GLY A 49 6.51 1.53 -4.96
C GLY A 49 5.51 1.63 -3.80
N ASN A 50 4.39 0.93 -3.92
CA ASN A 50 3.33 0.93 -2.90
C ASN A 50 3.81 0.31 -1.59
N VAL A 51 4.42 -0.87 -1.63
CA VAL A 51 4.99 -1.56 -0.46
C VAL A 51 6.07 -0.70 0.21
N ALA A 52 6.96 -0.06 -0.58
CA ALA A 52 8.00 0.79 -0.02
C ALA A 52 7.42 1.93 0.84
N THR A 53 6.32 2.54 0.39
CA THR A 53 5.68 3.63 1.12
C THR A 53 4.79 3.18 2.27
N ILE A 54 4.16 2.01 2.17
CA ILE A 54 3.50 1.34 3.31
C ILE A 54 4.51 1.17 4.46
N VAL A 55 5.68 0.59 4.16
CA VAL A 55 6.74 0.36 5.15
C VAL A 55 7.22 1.68 5.74
N LEU A 56 7.42 2.69 4.89
CA LEU A 56 7.84 4.03 5.32
C LEU A 56 6.84 4.66 6.29
N PHE A 57 5.54 4.59 6.00
CA PHE A 57 4.50 5.13 6.87
C PHE A 57 4.40 4.36 8.19
N ALA A 58 4.49 3.03 8.15
CA ALA A 58 4.48 2.20 9.35
C ALA A 58 5.67 2.52 10.26
N ALA A 59 6.90 2.48 9.72
CA ALA A 59 8.13 2.77 10.46
C ALA A 59 8.20 4.23 10.93
N GLY A 60 7.77 5.17 10.08
CA GLY A 60 7.68 6.59 10.43
C GLY A 60 6.73 6.84 11.59
N SER A 61 5.57 6.18 11.60
CA SER A 61 4.59 6.27 12.69
C SER A 61 5.17 5.79 14.02
N GLU A 62 5.86 4.65 14.04
CA GLU A 62 6.51 4.14 15.25
C GLU A 62 7.58 5.12 15.78
N ARG A 63 8.40 5.68 14.89
CA ARG A 63 9.42 6.68 15.26
C ARG A 63 8.81 7.93 15.87
N ILE A 64 7.71 8.44 15.28
CA ILE A 64 7.01 9.62 15.79
C ILE A 64 6.40 9.31 17.17
N LEU A 65 5.68 8.20 17.30
CA LEU A 65 5.02 7.81 18.55
C LEU A 65 6.01 7.58 19.68
N SER A 66 7.12 6.88 19.41
CA SER A 66 8.19 6.67 20.39
C SER A 66 8.89 7.97 20.79
N ALA A 67 9.12 8.90 19.84
CA ALA A 67 9.67 10.22 20.15
C ALA A 67 8.72 11.05 21.03
N LEU A 68 7.40 10.99 20.77
CA LEU A 68 6.39 11.66 21.59
C LEU A 68 6.31 11.06 23.01
N ALA A 69 6.38 9.74 23.13
CA ALA A 69 6.40 9.06 24.43
C ALA A 69 7.61 9.50 25.28
N ARG A 70 8.82 9.45 24.70
CA ARG A 70 10.06 9.91 25.36
C ARG A 70 10.00 11.38 25.79
N ARG A 71 9.37 12.24 24.99
CA ARG A 71 9.17 13.66 25.34
C ARG A 71 8.24 13.83 26.54
N ARG A 72 7.19 13.02 26.66
CA ARG A 72 6.26 13.06 27.81
C ARG A 72 6.93 12.57 29.10
N GLU A 73 7.71 11.50 29.01
CA GLU A 73 8.50 10.98 30.14
C GLU A 73 9.46 12.05 30.70
N LYS A 74 10.17 12.76 29.82
CA LYS A 74 11.05 13.88 30.22
C LYS A 74 10.31 15.04 30.88
N GLN A 75 9.02 15.21 30.58
CA GLN A 75 8.16 16.23 31.19
C GLN A 75 7.53 15.76 32.50
N GLY A 76 7.88 14.57 33.01
CA GLY A 76 7.30 13.99 34.22
C GLY A 76 5.81 13.68 34.10
N LYS A 77 5.27 13.62 32.86
CA LYS A 77 3.86 13.31 32.64
C LYS A 77 3.66 11.80 32.76
N PRO A 78 2.70 11.32 33.58
CA PRO A 78 2.44 9.90 33.70
C PRO A 78 2.01 9.31 32.33
N PRO A 79 2.27 8.01 32.10
CA PRO A 79 1.72 7.31 30.95
C PRO A 79 0.22 7.55 30.87
N GLN A 80 -0.28 7.80 29.67
CA GLN A 80 -1.72 7.96 29.46
C GLN A 80 -2.36 6.57 29.58
N ASP A 81 -2.76 6.22 30.79
CA ASP A 81 -3.23 4.89 31.14
C ASP A 81 -4.69 4.74 30.70
N ASP A 82 -4.88 4.33 29.46
CA ASP A 82 -6.19 4.25 28.83
C ASP A 82 -6.77 2.83 28.93
N SER A 83 -6.93 2.37 30.17
CA SER A 83 -7.42 1.01 30.50
C SER A 83 -8.79 0.71 29.89
N ARG A 84 -9.63 1.72 29.68
CA ARG A 84 -10.90 1.62 28.95
C ARG A 84 -10.70 1.31 27.46
N THR A 85 -9.69 1.88 26.83
CA THR A 85 -9.38 1.71 25.41
C THR A 85 -8.52 0.47 25.14
N ALA A 86 -7.91 -0.12 26.16
CA ALA A 86 -7.07 -1.32 26.03
C ALA A 86 -7.79 -2.53 25.41
N ARG A 87 -9.09 -2.72 25.72
CA ARG A 87 -9.89 -3.80 25.12
C ARG A 87 -10.14 -3.56 23.64
N ALA A 88 -10.50 -2.33 23.26
CA ALA A 88 -10.73 -1.94 21.87
C ALA A 88 -9.44 -2.09 21.03
N LYS A 89 -8.30 -1.63 21.54
CA LYS A 89 -6.99 -1.84 20.91
C LYS A 89 -6.67 -3.31 20.67
N ARG A 90 -6.90 -4.17 21.67
CA ARG A 90 -6.61 -5.62 21.53
C ARG A 90 -7.43 -6.28 20.42
N ILE A 91 -8.70 -5.92 20.31
CA ILE A 91 -9.59 -6.41 19.25
C ILE A 91 -9.10 -5.89 17.89
N PHE A 92 -8.76 -4.60 17.82
CA PHE A 92 -8.26 -3.97 16.61
C PHE A 92 -6.96 -4.62 16.11
N VAL A 93 -5.98 -4.86 16.98
CA VAL A 93 -4.72 -5.50 16.62
C VAL A 93 -4.95 -6.89 15.99
N ARG A 94 -5.97 -7.61 16.47
CA ARG A 94 -6.29 -8.95 15.95
C ARG A 94 -7.05 -8.90 14.61
N TYR A 95 -8.07 -8.05 14.49
CA TYR A 95 -8.99 -8.07 13.35
C TYR A 95 -9.05 -6.76 12.56
N GLY A 96 -8.87 -5.61 13.22
CA GLY A 96 -8.96 -4.29 12.61
C GLY A 96 -7.90 -4.04 11.55
N ASP A 97 -6.65 -4.44 11.81
CA ASP A 97 -5.54 -4.32 10.83
C ASP A 97 -5.83 -5.06 9.51
N VAL A 98 -6.28 -6.31 9.61
CA VAL A 98 -6.66 -7.10 8.44
C VAL A 98 -7.87 -6.50 7.73
N GLY A 99 -8.88 -6.06 8.49
CA GLY A 99 -10.02 -5.33 7.93
C GLY A 99 -9.58 -4.11 7.14
N MET A 100 -8.64 -3.31 7.68
CA MET A 100 -8.08 -2.17 6.96
C MET A 100 -7.32 -2.57 5.70
N ALA A 101 -6.66 -3.73 5.63
CA ALA A 101 -6.04 -4.16 4.37
C ALA A 101 -7.07 -4.50 3.28
N VAL A 102 -8.27 -4.90 3.68
CA VAL A 102 -9.38 -5.17 2.75
C VAL A 102 -10.00 -3.87 2.25
N VAL A 103 -10.28 -2.90 3.12
CA VAL A 103 -11.00 -1.66 2.74
C VAL A 103 -10.07 -0.48 2.44
N GLY A 104 -8.87 -0.49 2.98
CA GLY A 104 -7.86 0.57 2.95
C GLY A 104 -7.51 1.03 1.54
N PRO A 105 -7.20 0.13 0.60
CA PRO A 105 -6.90 0.50 -0.80
C PRO A 105 -7.98 1.33 -1.49
N LEU A 106 -9.24 1.23 -1.06
CA LEU A 106 -10.37 1.92 -1.68
C LEU A 106 -10.80 3.18 -0.94
N LEU A 107 -10.55 3.27 0.37
CA LEU A 107 -11.10 4.35 1.21
C LEU A 107 -10.06 5.35 1.67
N ILE A 108 -8.96 4.88 2.25
CA ILE A 108 -8.02 5.75 2.99
C ILE A 108 -6.59 5.65 2.50
N GLY A 109 -6.26 4.67 1.66
CA GLY A 109 -4.89 4.31 1.28
C GLY A 109 -4.26 3.30 2.25
N THR A 110 -3.46 2.38 1.70
CA THR A 110 -2.81 1.30 2.47
C THR A 110 -1.73 1.83 3.43
N GLN A 111 -1.08 2.94 3.07
CA GLN A 111 -0.04 3.58 3.86
C GLN A 111 -0.64 4.26 5.10
N PHE A 112 -1.80 4.93 4.95
CA PHE A 112 -2.54 5.49 6.07
C PHE A 112 -3.13 4.40 6.97
N ALA A 113 -3.66 3.33 6.38
CA ALA A 113 -4.07 2.14 7.14
C ALA A 113 -2.91 1.58 7.98
N ALA A 114 -1.71 1.46 7.41
CA ALA A 114 -0.53 1.00 8.13
C ALA A 114 -0.13 1.94 9.28
N ALA A 115 -0.17 3.26 9.05
CA ALA A 115 0.09 4.26 10.09
C ALA A 115 -0.91 4.18 11.25
N ILE A 116 -2.20 4.07 10.92
CA ILE A 116 -3.27 3.89 11.92
C ILE A 116 -3.06 2.58 12.68
N ALA A 117 -2.73 1.49 12.00
CA ALA A 117 -2.44 0.20 12.61
C ALA A 117 -1.35 0.32 13.68
N VAL A 118 -0.23 0.96 13.31
CA VAL A 118 0.90 1.17 14.23
C VAL A 118 0.50 2.07 15.40
N SER A 119 -0.26 3.13 15.17
CA SER A 119 -0.78 4.00 16.25
C SER A 119 -1.66 3.25 17.25
N LEU A 120 -2.36 2.23 16.78
CA LEU A 120 -3.23 1.38 17.58
C LEU A 120 -2.51 0.20 18.24
N GLY A 121 -1.19 0.07 18.02
CA GLY A 121 -0.34 -0.91 18.69
C GLY A 121 -0.02 -2.16 17.87
N VAL A 122 -0.31 -2.14 16.56
CA VAL A 122 0.18 -3.18 15.64
C VAL A 122 1.68 -2.96 15.41
N SER A 123 2.47 -4.02 15.37
CA SER A 123 3.90 -3.89 15.06
C SER A 123 4.12 -3.44 13.62
N VAL A 124 5.18 -2.66 13.37
CA VAL A 124 5.53 -2.17 12.02
C VAL A 124 5.61 -3.29 11.00
N TRP A 125 6.22 -4.42 11.38
CA TRP A 125 6.32 -5.60 10.53
C TRP A 125 4.95 -6.16 10.13
N ARG A 126 4.06 -6.38 11.12
CA ARG A 126 2.74 -6.94 10.87
C ARG A 126 1.90 -5.99 10.01
N ALA A 127 1.84 -4.70 10.38
CA ALA A 127 1.12 -3.70 9.61
C ALA A 127 1.62 -3.65 8.17
N SER A 128 2.94 -3.62 7.98
CA SER A 128 3.54 -3.59 6.64
C SER A 128 3.16 -4.81 5.81
N VAL A 129 3.30 -6.02 6.37
CA VAL A 129 2.96 -7.26 5.66
C VAL A 129 1.47 -7.34 5.34
N VAL A 130 0.61 -7.07 6.32
CA VAL A 130 -0.86 -7.17 6.14
C VAL A 130 -1.35 -6.18 5.09
N GLN A 131 -0.92 -4.92 5.17
CA GLN A 131 -1.32 -3.91 4.18
C GLN A 131 -0.72 -4.19 2.79
N SER A 132 0.52 -4.69 2.72
CA SER A 132 1.15 -5.08 1.45
C SER A 132 0.44 -6.26 0.78
N LEU A 133 0.01 -7.26 1.55
CA LEU A 133 -0.77 -8.38 1.02
C LEU A 133 -2.15 -7.91 0.52
N GLY A 134 -2.78 -6.96 1.22
CA GLY A 134 -4.00 -6.31 0.75
C GLY A 134 -3.79 -5.57 -0.58
N ALA A 135 -2.73 -4.76 -0.67
CA ALA A 135 -2.35 -4.04 -1.89
C ALA A 135 -2.09 -5.02 -3.05
N LEU A 136 -1.40 -6.12 -2.80
CA LEU A 136 -1.14 -7.17 -3.78
C LEU A 136 -2.44 -7.83 -4.25
N ALA A 137 -3.33 -8.23 -3.33
CA ALA A 137 -4.59 -8.87 -3.68
C ALA A 137 -5.46 -7.94 -4.55
N TRP A 138 -5.59 -6.68 -4.15
CA TRP A 138 -6.35 -5.68 -4.91
C TRP A 138 -5.70 -5.31 -6.24
N GLY A 139 -4.37 -5.17 -6.28
CA GLY A 139 -3.62 -4.90 -7.49
C GLY A 139 -3.78 -6.01 -8.53
N MET A 140 -3.68 -7.27 -8.10
CA MET A 140 -3.90 -8.42 -8.97
C MET A 140 -5.35 -8.50 -9.45
N LEU A 141 -6.31 -8.27 -8.56
CA LEU A 141 -7.74 -8.28 -8.90
C LEU A 141 -8.07 -7.21 -9.95
N ALA A 142 -7.58 -5.98 -9.76
CA ALA A 142 -7.82 -4.87 -10.69
C ALA A 142 -7.05 -5.02 -12.02
N GLY A 143 -5.85 -5.61 -11.99
CA GLY A 143 -5.05 -5.83 -13.19
C GLY A 143 -5.55 -6.95 -14.10
N LEU A 144 -6.32 -7.91 -13.59
CA LEU A 144 -6.75 -9.10 -14.34
C LEU A 144 -7.55 -8.74 -15.60
N GLY A 145 -8.55 -7.86 -15.49
CA GLY A 145 -9.40 -7.46 -16.61
C GLY A 145 -8.62 -6.79 -17.74
N PRO A 146 -7.87 -5.70 -17.47
CA PRO A 146 -7.01 -5.06 -18.45
C PRO A 146 -5.97 -5.99 -19.07
N ALA A 147 -5.35 -6.88 -18.27
CA ALA A 147 -4.37 -7.83 -18.79
C ALA A 147 -5.01 -8.80 -19.81
N LEU A 148 -6.19 -9.34 -19.49
CA LEU A 148 -6.94 -10.21 -20.40
C LEU A 148 -7.39 -9.47 -21.66
N TYR A 149 -7.85 -8.22 -21.51
CA TYR A 149 -8.25 -7.39 -22.65
C TYR A 149 -7.10 -7.18 -23.64
N VAL A 150 -5.94 -6.72 -23.15
CA VAL A 150 -4.74 -6.50 -23.99
C VAL A 150 -4.27 -7.80 -24.65
N THR A 151 -4.31 -8.92 -23.92
CA THR A 151 -3.95 -10.23 -24.46
C THR A 151 -4.91 -10.65 -25.59
N TYR A 152 -6.22 -10.52 -25.36
CA TYR A 152 -7.23 -10.89 -26.35
C TYR A 152 -7.17 -10.00 -27.61
N SER A 153 -6.99 -8.68 -27.45
CA SER A 153 -6.88 -7.75 -28.59
C SER A 153 -5.63 -7.97 -29.45
N SER A 154 -4.63 -8.66 -28.90
CA SER A 154 -3.36 -8.96 -29.59
C SER A 154 -3.40 -10.26 -30.39
N LEU A 155 -4.44 -11.08 -30.24
CA LEU A 155 -4.59 -12.31 -31.02
C LEU A 155 -4.91 -11.96 -32.48
N PRO A 156 -4.26 -12.61 -33.47
CA PRO A 156 -4.58 -12.40 -34.87
C PRO A 156 -6.03 -12.79 -35.11
N SER A 157 -6.84 -11.85 -35.60
CA SER A 157 -8.22 -12.14 -35.96
C SER A 157 -8.20 -13.15 -37.10
N SER A 158 -8.68 -14.36 -36.87
CA SER A 158 -8.89 -15.34 -37.94
C SER A 158 -9.97 -14.81 -38.89
N ARG A 159 -9.55 -14.11 -39.95
CA ARG A 159 -10.32 -13.84 -41.16
C ARG A 159 -9.47 -14.21 -42.35
#